data_AF-A0A6J6RCN3-F1
#
_entry.id   AF-A0A6J6RCN3-F1
#
_cell.length_a   1.000
_cell.length_b   1.000
_cell.length_c   1.000
_cell.angle_alpha   90.00
_cell.angle_beta   90.00
_cell.angle_gamma   90.00
#
_symmetry.space_group_name_H-M   'P 1'
#
loop_
_entity.id
_entity.type
_entity.pdbx_description
1 polymer ?
#
loop_
_entity_poly.entity_id
_entity_poly.type
_entity_poly.pdbx_seq_one_letter_code
_entity_poly.pdbx_strand_id
1 'polypeptide(L)'
;MVSDVIIVTDPFHCKRAMTMANDQGIISTCSPVKSGPNTISNSGYKYLLREAGAYLVYITVGRRGVQVSDHLPSADILTKVMP
;
A
#
# COMPACT_ATOMS: atom_id res chain seq x y z
N MET A 1 9.17 11.37 -17.80
CA MET A 1 8.38 10.36 -17.06
C MET A 1 9.24 9.97 -15.86
N VAL A 2 8.73 10.08 -14.63
CA VAL A 2 9.47 9.60 -13.44
C VAL A 2 9.23 8.10 -13.39
N SER A 3 10.25 7.32 -13.69
CA SER A 3 10.10 5.87 -13.89
C SER A 3 10.42 5.06 -12.64
N ASP A 4 11.17 5.63 -11.69
CA ASP A 4 11.65 4.94 -10.49
C ASP A 4 11.14 5.62 -9.22
N VAL A 5 10.48 4.84 -8.35
CA VAL A 5 9.94 5.31 -7.07
C VAL A 5 10.47 4.44 -5.93
N ILE A 6 10.87 5.10 -4.84
CA ILE A 6 11.21 4.43 -3.58
C ILE A 6 10.02 4.53 -2.63
N ILE A 7 9.48 3.38 -2.23
CA ILE A 7 8.39 3.27 -1.27
C ILE A 7 8.99 3.03 0.12
N VAL A 8 8.70 3.95 1.06
CA VAL A 8 9.20 3.88 2.45
C VAL A 8 8.04 3.52 3.37
N THR A 9 8.04 2.29 3.89
CA THR A 9 7.00 1.79 4.81
C THR A 9 7.49 0.53 5.53
N ASP A 10 6.64 -0.13 6.31
CA ASP A 10 6.98 -1.42 6.93
C ASP A 10 7.14 -2.55 5.90
N PRO A 11 7.89 -3.63 6.22
CA PRO A 11 8.24 -4.68 5.27
C PRO A 11 7.04 -5.32 4.55
N PHE A 12 5.92 -5.56 5.27
CA PHE A 12 4.78 -6.30 4.72
C PHE A 12 3.89 -5.39 3.86
N HIS A 13 3.64 -4.17 4.33
CA HIS A 13 2.95 -3.16 3.57
C HIS A 13 3.74 -2.77 2.31
N CYS A 14 5.07 -2.75 2.39
CA CYS A 14 5.91 -2.38 1.25
C CYS A 14 5.75 -3.35 0.09
N LYS A 15 5.65 -4.65 0.38
CA LYS A 15 5.40 -5.66 -0.65
C LYS A 15 4.08 -5.40 -1.39
N ARG A 16 3.01 -5.12 -0.65
CA ARG A 16 1.71 -4.78 -1.25
C ARG A 16 1.79 -3.51 -2.11
N ALA A 17 2.40 -2.46 -1.57
CA ALA A 17 2.52 -1.16 -2.25
C ALA A 17 3.35 -1.25 -3.53
N MET A 18 4.45 -2.01 -3.52
CA MET A 18 5.24 -2.27 -4.73
C MET A 18 4.44 -3.02 -5.78
N THR A 19 3.67 -4.05 -5.41
CA THR A 19 2.81 -4.76 -6.37
C THR A 19 1.80 -3.81 -7.02
N MET A 20 1.17 -2.94 -6.24
CA MET A 20 0.24 -1.93 -6.76
C MET A 20 0.91 -0.94 -7.71
N ALA A 21 2.11 -0.46 -7.38
CA ALA A 21 2.86 0.48 -8.21
C ALA A 21 3.35 -0.17 -9.52
N ASN A 22 3.87 -1.40 -9.44
CA ASN A 22 4.32 -2.15 -10.62
C ASN A 22 3.15 -2.49 -11.55
N ASP A 23 1.97 -2.81 -11.02
CA ASP A 23 0.76 -3.04 -11.82
C ASP A 23 0.29 -1.77 -12.56
N GLN A 24 0.73 -0.57 -12.13
CA GLN A 24 0.50 0.72 -12.80
C GLN A 24 1.68 1.14 -13.72
N GLY A 25 2.67 0.27 -13.93
CA GLY A 25 3.83 0.53 -14.78
C GLY A 25 4.92 1.41 -14.15
N ILE A 26 4.89 1.61 -12.83
CA ILE A 26 5.92 2.34 -12.08
C ILE A 26 6.97 1.35 -11.58
N ILE A 27 8.25 1.56 -11.88
CA ILE A 27 9.34 0.75 -11.32
C ILE A 27 9.47 1.13 -9.84
N SER A 28 9.08 0.22 -8.97
CA SER A 28 9.06 0.46 -7.53
C SER A 28 10.13 -0.33 -6.80
N THR A 29 10.83 0.35 -5.90
CA THR A 29 11.76 -0.25 -4.94
C THR A 29 11.31 0.06 -3.52
N CYS A 30 11.71 -0.77 -2.57
CA CYS A 30 11.31 -0.64 -1.18
C CYS A 30 12.48 -0.23 -0.29
N SER A 31 12.23 0.72 0.61
CA SER A 31 13.07 0.98 1.78
C SER A 31 12.29 0.64 3.05
N PRO A 32 12.37 -0.61 3.55
CA PRO A 32 11.60 -1.02 4.71
C PRO A 32 12.12 -0.36 5.99
N VAL A 33 11.22 0.08 6.87
CA VAL A 33 11.62 0.57 8.19
C VAL A 33 12.25 -0.56 9.03
N LYS A 34 13.40 -0.28 9.64
CA LYS A 34 14.18 -1.26 10.42
C LYS A 34 13.79 -1.30 11.90
N SER A 35 13.02 -0.31 12.36
CA SER A 35 12.60 -0.13 13.74
C SER A 35 11.12 0.20 13.83
N GLY A 36 10.47 -0.27 14.90
CA GLY A 36 9.06 -0.02 15.16
C GLY A 36 8.27 -1.31 15.49
N PRO A 37 6.96 -1.18 15.77
CA PRO A 37 6.12 -2.31 16.15
C PRO A 37 5.79 -3.27 15.00
N ASN A 38 5.95 -2.83 13.74
CA ASN A 38 5.58 -3.62 12.55
C ASN A 38 6.80 -4.07 11.73
N THR A 39 7.97 -4.19 12.35
CA THR A 39 9.15 -4.77 11.69
C THR A 39 9.00 -6.28 11.52
N ILE A 40 9.83 -6.91 10.67
CA ILE A 40 9.78 -8.37 10.41
C ILE A 40 9.82 -9.19 11.72
N SER A 41 10.63 -8.76 12.68
CA SER A 41 10.86 -9.47 13.94
C SER A 41 9.86 -9.14 15.05
N ASN A 42 9.09 -8.06 14.92
CA ASN A 42 8.20 -7.55 15.97
C ASN A 42 6.73 -7.48 15.53
N SER A 43 6.42 -7.81 14.27
CA SER A 43 5.07 -7.78 13.74
C SER A 43 4.17 -8.81 14.41
N GLY A 44 3.07 -8.35 15.00
CA GLY A 44 2.07 -9.22 15.61
C GLY A 44 1.26 -10.01 14.58
N TYR A 45 0.79 -11.20 14.97
CA TYR A 45 0.01 -12.08 14.11
C TYR A 45 -1.23 -11.41 13.49
N LYS A 46 -1.98 -10.62 14.27
CA LYS A 46 -3.16 -9.87 13.78
C LYS A 46 -2.79 -8.88 12.67
N TYR A 47 -1.65 -8.21 12.81
CA TYR A 47 -1.15 -7.26 11.84
C TYR A 47 -0.75 -7.96 10.52
N LEU A 48 -0.03 -9.08 10.63
CA LEU A 48 0.35 -9.89 9.47
C LEU A 48 -0.86 -10.39 8.68
N LEU A 49 -1.88 -10.90 9.38
CA LEU A 49 -3.13 -11.34 8.76
C LEU A 49 -3.85 -10.20 8.04
N ARG A 50 -3.87 -9.00 8.63
CA ARG A 50 -4.46 -7.81 8.00
C ARG A 50 -3.76 -7.46 6.70
N GLU A 51 -2.43 -7.37 6.71
CA GLU A 51 -1.65 -7.03 5.50
C GLU A 51 -1.76 -8.11 4.43
N ALA A 52 -1.69 -9.38 4.81
CA ALA A 52 -1.87 -10.51 3.90
C ALA A 52 -3.28 -10.54 3.29
N GLY A 53 -4.32 -10.33 4.10
CA GLY A 53 -5.70 -10.24 3.63
C GLY A 53 -5.88 -9.10 2.64
N ALA A 54 -5.40 -7.90 2.95
CA ALA A 54 -5.47 -6.75 2.05
C ALA A 54 -4.70 -6.99 0.74
N TYR A 55 -3.54 -7.66 0.80
CA TYR A 55 -2.81 -8.06 -0.41
C TYR A 55 -3.61 -9.05 -1.26
N LEU A 56 -4.20 -10.08 -0.64
CA LEU A 56 -5.04 -11.07 -1.33
C LEU A 56 -6.27 -10.42 -1.97
N VAL A 57 -6.95 -9.53 -1.26
CA VAL A 57 -8.09 -8.76 -1.79
C VAL A 57 -7.64 -7.94 -3.01
N TYR A 58 -6.50 -7.25 -2.92
CA TYR A 58 -5.99 -6.49 -4.05
C TYR A 58 -5.71 -7.38 -5.28
N ILE A 59 -4.99 -8.50 -5.14
CA ILE A 59 -4.65 -9.33 -6.31
C ILE A 59 -5.86 -10.07 -6.89
N THR A 60 -6.88 -10.37 -6.09
CA THR A 60 -8.05 -11.15 -6.53
C THR A 60 -9.14 -10.29 -7.14
N VAL A 61 -9.52 -9.20 -6.45
CA VAL A 61 -10.62 -8.30 -6.86
C VAL A 61 -10.13 -6.92 -7.28
N GLY A 62 -9.13 -6.37 -6.59
CA GLY A 62 -8.55 -5.05 -6.89
C GLY A 62 -7.95 -4.97 -8.30
N ARG A 63 -7.16 -5.98 -8.69
CA ARG A 63 -6.54 -6.09 -10.01
C ARG A 63 -7.54 -6.25 -11.15
N ARG A 64 -8.76 -6.70 -10.84
CA ARG A 64 -9.87 -6.84 -11.79
C ARG A 64 -10.76 -5.59 -11.85
N GLY A 65 -10.35 -4.49 -11.21
CA GLY A 65 -11.04 -3.20 -11.24
C GLY A 65 -12.05 -2.99 -10.12
N VAL A 66 -12.20 -3.93 -9.17
CA VAL A 66 -13.07 -3.74 -8.00
C VAL A 66 -12.27 -3.00 -6.92
N GLN A 67 -12.52 -1.71 -6.79
CA GLN A 67 -11.88 -0.88 -5.77
C GLN A 67 -12.56 -1.09 -4.42
N VAL A 68 -11.90 -1.86 -3.53
CA VAL A 68 -12.35 -2.09 -2.14
C VAL A 68 -11.74 -1.06 -1.17
N SER A 69 -10.83 -0.20 -1.66
CA SER A 69 -10.23 0.87 -0.88
C SER A 69 -11.18 2.05 -0.74
N ASP A 70 -10.92 2.95 0.20
CA ASP A 70 -11.78 4.10 0.50
C ASP A 70 -12.10 4.89 -0.77
N HIS A 71 -13.38 4.89 -1.15
CA HIS A 71 -13.90 5.88 -2.08
C HIS A 71 -13.87 7.22 -1.35
N LEU A 72 -12.81 7.99 -1.57
CA LEU A 72 -12.84 9.41 -1.26
C LEU A 72 -13.84 10.03 -2.24
N PRO A 73 -15.01 10.52 -1.80
CA PRO A 73 -15.86 11.29 -2.70
C PRO A 73 -15.03 12.47 -3.18
N SER A 74 -14.82 12.61 -4.49
CA SER A 74 -13.93 13.61 -5.09
C SER A 74 -14.19 15.05 -4.64
N ALA A 75 -15.38 15.31 -4.07
CA ALA A 75 -15.78 16.59 -3.50
C ALA A 75 -15.05 16.94 -2.18
N ASP A 76 -14.57 15.96 -1.41
CA ASP A 76 -14.06 16.19 -0.04
C ASP A 76 -12.57 16.54 0.03
N ILE A 77 -11.78 16.24 -1.01
CA ILE A 77 -10.34 16.56 -0.99
C ILE A 77 -10.10 18.06 -1.20
N LEU A 78 -10.89 18.70 -2.07
CA LEU A 78 -10.75 20.13 -2.34
C LEU A 78 -11.20 20.99 -1.16
N THR A 79 -12.20 20.54 -0.39
CA THR A 79 -12.69 21.24 0.81
C THR A 79 -11.85 20.96 2.07
N LYS A 80 -11.09 19.86 2.11
CA LYS A 80 -10.22 19.51 3.25
C LYS A 80 -8.84 20.17 3.21
N VAL A 81 -8.33 20.48 2.00
CA VAL A 81 -6.95 20.96 1.80
C VAL A 81 -6.89 22.49 1.61
N MET A 82 -8.00 23.14 1.24
CA MET A 82 -8.09 24.60 1.20
C MET A 82 -8.67 25.11 2.54
N PRO A 83 -8.02 26.10 3.21
CA PRO A 83 -8.54 26.71 4.43
C PRO A 83 -9.78 27.57 4.18
#